data_AF-A0A8J8A5I7-F1
#
_entry.id   AF-A0A8J8A5I7-F1
#
_cell.length_a   1.000
_cell.length_b   1.000
_cell.length_c   1.000
_cell.angle_alpha   90.00
_cell.angle_beta   90.00
_cell.angle_gamma   90.00
#
_symmetry.space_group_name_H-M   'P 1'
#
loop_
_entity.id
_entity.type
_entity.pdbx_description
1 polymer ?
#
loop_
_entity_poly.entity_id
_entity_poly.type
_entity_poly.pdbx_seq_one_letter_code
_entity_poly.pdbx_strand_id
1 'polypeptide(L)'
;MAGMKEGPGEDPFAEDTTDDQVDSAPDADPKTALESDSEPDHDTTDTMSTNDIPYVIRRQTVKEDRDNEHVAFLRDEYAELEDQIRADVADELDMRSKDVSVTDLREAFVELAAENPDAVAEILESWGYEHLK
;
A
#
# COMPACT_ATOMS: atom_id res chain seq x y z
N MET A 1 -46.29 -45.64 0.67
CA MET A 1 -44.98 -45.40 0.02
C MET A 1 -44.77 -43.89 0.02
N ALA A 2 -44.01 -43.38 0.98
CA ALA A 2 -43.59 -41.99 1.03
C ALA A 2 -42.09 -41.97 0.73
N GLY A 3 -41.70 -41.33 -0.37
CA GLY A 3 -40.31 -41.19 -0.78
C GLY A 3 -39.68 -39.99 -0.10
N MET A 4 -38.66 -40.25 0.72
CA MET A 4 -37.68 -39.27 1.17
C MET A 4 -36.77 -38.91 -0.02
N LYS A 5 -36.48 -37.62 -0.23
CA LYS A 5 -35.36 -37.15 -1.06
C LYS A 5 -34.55 -36.14 -0.24
N GLU A 6 -33.75 -36.66 0.68
CA GLU A 6 -32.49 -36.05 1.13
C GLU A 6 -31.53 -36.08 -0.08
N GLY A 7 -30.61 -35.18 -0.35
CA GLY A 7 -30.02 -34.00 0.27
C GLY A 7 -28.76 -33.76 -0.60
N PRO A 8 -28.37 -32.51 -0.94
CA PRO A 8 -27.30 -32.28 -1.89
C PRO A 8 -25.94 -32.59 -1.28
N GLY A 9 -25.14 -33.37 -2.01
CA GLY A 9 -23.72 -33.12 -2.28
C GLY A 9 -22.79 -33.01 -1.09
N GLU A 10 -22.03 -34.08 -0.89
CA GLU A 10 -20.90 -34.23 0.01
C GLU A 10 -19.93 -33.04 0.03
N ASP A 11 -19.47 -32.69 1.24
CA ASP A 11 -18.51 -31.62 1.53
C ASP A 11 -17.09 -32.00 1.03
N PRO A 12 -16.50 -31.25 0.10
CA PRO A 12 -15.20 -31.58 -0.49
C PRO A 12 -13.99 -31.29 0.43
N PHE A 13 -14.20 -30.88 1.69
CA PHE A 13 -13.13 -30.60 2.66
C PHE A 13 -13.11 -31.55 3.86
N ALA A 14 -13.82 -32.67 3.82
CA ALA A 14 -13.72 -33.68 4.88
C ALA A 14 -12.35 -34.40 4.84
N GLU A 15 -11.42 -33.98 5.69
CA GLU A 15 -10.15 -34.68 5.92
C GLU A 15 -10.39 -36.01 6.66
N ASP A 16 -9.94 -37.11 6.07
CA ASP A 16 -10.04 -38.47 6.60
C ASP A 16 -9.19 -38.59 7.88
N THR A 17 -9.86 -38.64 9.03
CA THR A 17 -9.23 -38.80 10.35
C THR A 17 -9.46 -40.24 10.82
N THR A 18 -8.43 -41.07 10.68
CA THR A 18 -8.39 -42.38 11.32
C THR A 18 -7.51 -42.31 12.57
N ASP A 19 -8.13 -42.64 13.70
CA ASP A 19 -7.67 -42.63 15.09
C ASP A 19 -6.67 -43.76 15.37
N ASP A 20 -5.57 -43.45 16.07
CA ASP A 20 -4.82 -44.43 16.86
C ASP A 20 -4.36 -43.77 18.16
N GLN A 21 -4.95 -44.23 19.26
CA GLN A 21 -4.82 -43.73 20.62
C GLN A 21 -3.95 -44.71 21.43
N VAL A 22 -2.81 -44.25 21.96
CA VAL A 22 -2.06 -44.97 23.01
C VAL A 22 -1.53 -44.04 24.11
N ASP A 23 -1.49 -44.60 25.31
CA ASP A 23 -1.62 -44.05 26.67
C ASP A 23 -0.33 -43.47 27.32
N SER A 24 -0.55 -42.64 28.36
CA SER A 24 0.25 -42.45 29.61
C SER A 24 1.39 -41.42 29.78
N ALA A 25 1.02 -40.33 30.48
CA ALA A 25 1.61 -39.75 31.73
C ALA A 25 2.90 -38.85 31.70
N PRO A 26 3.03 -37.90 32.67
CA PRO A 26 3.68 -36.59 32.47
C PRO A 26 4.99 -36.39 33.27
N ASP A 27 5.90 -35.52 32.79
CA ASP A 27 6.85 -34.79 33.66
C ASP A 27 7.49 -33.56 32.97
N ALA A 28 7.57 -32.47 33.74
CA ALA A 28 8.49 -31.32 33.70
C ALA A 28 8.52 -30.36 32.49
N ASP A 29 7.94 -29.17 32.70
CA ASP A 29 8.41 -27.90 32.12
C ASP A 29 9.90 -27.65 32.42
N PRO A 30 10.62 -27.01 31.48
CA PRO A 30 11.20 -25.73 31.85
C PRO A 30 10.94 -24.64 30.82
N LYS A 31 10.72 -23.43 31.35
CA LYS A 31 10.80 -22.17 30.61
C LYS A 31 12.14 -22.06 29.88
N THR A 32 12.10 -21.75 28.59
CA THR A 32 13.24 -21.17 27.88
C THR A 32 12.75 -19.99 27.05
N ALA A 33 12.83 -18.81 27.65
CA ALA A 33 13.07 -17.58 26.93
C ALA A 33 14.51 -17.66 26.39
N LEU A 34 14.69 -17.49 25.08
CA LEU A 34 15.95 -17.05 24.48
C LEU A 34 15.62 -16.12 23.32
N GLU A 35 15.71 -14.82 23.63
CA GLU A 35 16.25 -13.82 22.73
C GLU A 35 17.63 -14.27 22.22
N SER A 36 17.88 -14.13 20.92
CA SER A 36 19.13 -13.64 20.30
C SER A 36 18.96 -13.81 18.79
N ASP A 37 18.73 -12.72 18.06
CA ASP A 37 19.79 -11.92 17.43
C ASP A 37 20.33 -12.58 16.16
N SER A 38 19.94 -12.00 15.03
CA SER A 38 20.70 -12.06 13.80
C SER A 38 20.53 -10.70 13.14
N GLU A 39 21.23 -9.71 13.68
CA GLU A 39 21.67 -8.58 12.89
C GLU A 39 22.52 -9.10 11.72
N PRO A 40 22.28 -8.68 10.47
CA PRO A 40 23.32 -8.78 9.47
C PRO A 40 24.37 -7.71 9.77
N ASP A 41 25.48 -8.13 10.38
CA ASP A 41 26.74 -7.40 10.33
C ASP A 41 27.12 -7.25 8.86
N HIS A 42 26.94 -6.04 8.33
CA HIS A 42 27.49 -5.64 7.04
C HIS A 42 28.34 -4.39 7.24
N ASP A 43 29.39 -4.50 8.07
CA ASP A 43 30.49 -3.56 8.02
C ASP A 43 31.38 -3.91 6.81
N THR A 44 31.13 -3.23 5.68
CA THR A 44 32.19 -2.72 4.80
C THR A 44 31.63 -1.87 3.66
N THR A 45 32.07 -0.61 3.67
CA THR A 45 32.37 0.24 2.50
C THR A 45 31.22 1.08 1.93
N ASP A 46 31.38 2.40 2.12
CA ASP A 46 30.66 3.50 1.48
C ASP A 46 29.14 3.50 1.69
N THR A 47 28.71 4.14 2.79
CA THR A 47 27.35 4.70 2.89
C THR A 47 27.19 5.80 1.83
N MET A 48 27.05 5.41 0.56
CA MET A 48 26.25 6.18 -0.38
C MET A 48 24.93 6.42 0.34
N SER A 49 24.61 7.68 0.61
CA SER A 49 23.34 8.01 1.26
C SER A 49 22.25 7.41 0.38
N THR A 50 21.42 6.51 0.91
CA THR A 50 20.33 5.88 0.14
C THR A 50 19.38 6.92 -0.46
N ASN A 51 19.47 8.16 0.01
CA ASN A 51 18.77 9.33 -0.49
C ASN A 51 19.22 9.79 -1.90
N ASP A 52 20.41 9.40 -2.36
CA ASP A 52 20.88 9.67 -3.73
C ASP A 52 20.24 8.71 -4.76
N ILE A 53 19.59 7.64 -4.31
CA ILE A 53 18.85 6.70 -5.15
C ILE A 53 17.42 7.23 -5.34
N PRO A 54 16.89 7.29 -6.59
CA PRO A 54 15.53 7.76 -6.85
C PRO A 54 14.47 7.05 -5.99
N TYR A 55 13.50 7.82 -5.48
CA TYR A 55 12.49 7.32 -4.53
C TYR A 55 11.74 6.08 -5.02
N VAL A 56 11.37 6.05 -6.31
CA VAL A 56 10.62 4.93 -6.91
C VAL A 56 11.43 3.63 -6.88
N ILE A 57 12.76 3.71 -6.97
CA ILE A 57 13.65 2.54 -6.97
C ILE A 57 13.90 2.04 -5.55
N ARG A 58 14.01 2.96 -4.57
CA ARG A 58 14.30 2.57 -3.17
C ARG A 58 13.12 1.89 -2.48
N ARG A 59 11.88 2.25 -2.83
CA ARG A 59 10.69 1.76 -2.11
C ARG A 59 10.27 0.35 -2.52
N GLN A 60 9.81 -0.47 -1.57
CA GLN A 60 9.25 -1.81 -1.87
C GLN A 60 7.75 -1.77 -2.17
N THR A 61 7.01 -0.88 -1.51
CA THR A 61 5.55 -0.73 -1.72
C THR A 61 5.16 0.73 -1.89
N VAL A 62 4.01 0.96 -2.51
CA VAL A 62 3.44 2.31 -2.64
C VAL A 62 3.06 2.98 -1.31
N LYS A 63 3.07 2.25 -0.18
CA LYS A 63 2.80 2.82 1.15
C LYS A 63 4.05 2.91 2.03
N GLU A 64 5.19 2.46 1.54
CA GLU A 64 6.42 2.46 2.31
C GLU A 64 6.87 3.89 2.63
N ASP A 65 7.36 4.09 3.86
CA ASP A 65 7.75 5.38 4.42
C ASP A 65 6.62 6.45 4.48
N ARG A 66 5.34 6.04 4.41
CA ARG A 66 4.18 6.94 4.49
C ARG A 66 3.34 6.65 5.75
N ASP A 67 3.55 7.45 6.79
CA ASP A 67 2.76 7.36 8.04
C ASP A 67 1.38 8.02 7.94
N ASN A 68 1.18 8.89 6.93
CA ASN A 68 -0.04 9.66 6.75
C ASN A 68 -0.90 9.09 5.62
N GLU A 69 -2.21 8.95 5.87
CA GLU A 69 -3.20 8.65 4.83
C GLU A 69 -3.91 9.94 4.40
N HIS A 70 -3.87 10.26 3.10
CA HIS A 70 -4.59 11.39 2.52
C HIS A 70 -5.71 10.89 1.60
N VAL A 71 -6.95 11.04 2.07
CA VAL A 71 -8.16 10.79 1.27
C VAL A 71 -8.59 12.12 0.63
N ALA A 72 -8.68 12.16 -0.69
CA ALA A 72 -9.13 13.32 -1.44
C ALA A 72 -10.55 13.11 -1.98
N PHE A 73 -11.48 13.98 -1.58
CA PHE A 73 -12.83 14.05 -2.15
C PHE A 73 -12.87 15.24 -3.10
N LEU A 74 -12.58 14.99 -4.36
CA LEU A 74 -12.59 16.00 -5.42
C LEU A 74 -13.98 16.11 -6.05
N ARG A 75 -14.27 17.27 -6.64
CA ARG A 75 -15.40 17.39 -7.57
C ARG A 75 -15.11 16.54 -8.81
N ASP A 76 -16.15 16.03 -9.45
CA ASP A 76 -16.04 15.07 -10.57
C ASP A 76 -15.08 15.56 -11.65
N GLU A 77 -15.17 16.85 -12.02
CA GLU A 77 -14.33 17.43 -13.07
C GLU A 77 -12.83 17.41 -12.73
N TYR A 78 -12.46 17.46 -11.45
CA TYR A 78 -11.06 17.40 -11.01
C TYR A 78 -10.57 15.96 -10.79
N ALA A 79 -11.48 15.04 -10.46
CA ALA A 79 -11.16 13.62 -10.41
C ALA A 79 -10.83 13.10 -11.83
N GLU A 80 -11.64 13.46 -12.83
CA GLU A 80 -11.37 13.14 -14.24
C GLU A 80 -10.08 13.82 -14.73
N LEU A 81 -9.83 15.07 -14.32
CA LEU A 81 -8.59 15.77 -14.66
C LEU A 81 -7.36 15.10 -14.05
N GLU A 82 -7.43 14.59 -12.81
CA GLU A 82 -6.34 13.83 -12.19
C GLU A 82 -6.00 12.57 -13.00
N ASP A 83 -7.02 11.83 -13.46
CA ASP A 83 -6.82 10.66 -14.32
C ASP A 83 -6.19 11.03 -15.68
N GLN A 84 -6.61 12.15 -16.26
CA GLN A 84 -6.00 12.65 -17.50
C GLN A 84 -4.54 13.07 -17.30
N ILE A 85 -4.23 13.83 -16.25
CA ILE A 85 -2.86 14.23 -15.92
C ILE A 85 -1.99 12.99 -15.71
N ARG A 86 -2.50 11.96 -15.04
CA ARG A 86 -1.78 10.69 -14.87
C ARG A 86 -1.45 10.03 -16.20
N ALA A 87 -2.37 10.05 -17.16
CA ALA A 87 -2.14 9.53 -18.49
C ALA A 87 -1.06 10.34 -19.23
N ASP A 88 -1.18 11.67 -19.21
CA ASP A 88 -0.23 12.57 -19.87
C ASP A 88 1.19 12.44 -19.29
N VAL A 89 1.32 12.34 -17.95
CA VAL A 89 2.60 12.10 -17.28
C VAL A 89 3.17 10.73 -17.64
N ALA A 90 2.34 9.69 -17.74
CA ALA A 90 2.80 8.37 -18.13
C ALA A 90 3.32 8.34 -19.58
N ASP A 91 2.65 9.06 -20.48
CA ASP A 91 3.09 9.20 -21.88
C ASP A 91 4.45 9.91 -21.97
N GLU A 92 4.67 10.98 -21.19
CA GLU A 92 5.97 11.68 -21.12
C GLU A 92 7.09 10.78 -20.56
N LEU A 93 6.75 9.88 -19.64
CA LEU A 93 7.69 8.91 -19.06
C LEU A 93 7.86 7.63 -19.90
N ASP A 94 7.18 7.50 -21.05
CA ASP A 94 7.13 6.28 -21.87
C ASP A 94 6.69 5.03 -21.06
N MET A 95 5.67 5.21 -20.21
CA MET A 95 5.11 4.19 -19.32
C MET A 95 3.60 4.05 -19.51
N ARG A 96 3.00 2.96 -19.01
CA ARG A 96 1.53 2.84 -18.99
C ARG A 96 0.99 3.66 -17.83
N SER A 97 -0.16 4.30 -18.01
CA SER A 97 -0.81 5.13 -16.97
C SER A 97 -1.01 4.39 -15.64
N LYS A 98 -1.32 3.09 -15.70
CA LYS A 98 -1.49 2.24 -14.51
C LYS A 98 -0.19 2.02 -13.69
N ASP A 99 0.97 2.16 -14.32
CA ASP A 99 2.28 1.94 -13.70
C ASP A 99 2.78 3.21 -12.98
N VAL A 100 2.21 4.38 -13.29
CA VAL A 100 2.39 5.62 -12.51
C VAL A 100 1.54 5.55 -11.25
N SER A 101 2.12 5.66 -10.06
CA SER A 101 1.39 5.62 -8.79
C SER A 101 0.57 6.89 -8.59
N VAL A 102 -0.73 6.76 -8.26
CA VAL A 102 -1.59 7.92 -7.94
C VAL A 102 -1.06 8.66 -6.71
N THR A 103 -0.58 7.93 -5.71
CA THR A 103 -0.06 8.55 -4.50
C THR A 103 1.18 9.40 -4.80
N ASP A 104 2.06 8.93 -5.69
CA ASP A 104 3.25 9.70 -6.08
C ASP A 104 2.88 10.91 -6.92
N LEU A 105 1.90 10.75 -7.82
CA LEU A 105 1.40 11.85 -8.63
C LEU A 105 0.85 12.97 -7.73
N ARG A 106 0.12 12.62 -6.67
CA ARG A 106 -0.37 13.58 -5.67
C ARG A 106 0.75 14.24 -4.89
N GLU A 107 1.79 13.51 -4.50
CA GLU A 107 2.98 14.11 -3.87
C GLU A 107 3.68 15.08 -4.84
N ALA A 108 3.79 14.75 -6.12
CA ALA A 108 4.32 15.64 -7.14
C ALA A 108 3.46 16.89 -7.32
N PHE A 109 2.14 16.80 -7.21
CA PHE A 109 1.26 17.99 -7.20
C PHE A 109 1.56 18.90 -6.00
N VAL A 110 1.82 18.32 -4.82
CA VAL A 110 2.18 19.08 -3.62
C VAL A 110 3.54 19.76 -3.80
N GLU A 111 4.53 19.06 -4.35
CA GLU A 111 5.86 19.60 -4.64
C GLU A 111 5.78 20.77 -5.65
N LEU A 112 5.06 20.57 -6.76
CA LEU A 112 4.82 21.61 -7.76
C LEU A 112 4.11 22.84 -7.18
N ALA A 113 3.10 22.62 -6.33
CA ALA A 113 2.36 23.69 -5.65
C ALA A 113 3.24 24.46 -4.66
N ALA A 114 4.16 23.77 -3.97
CA ALA A 114 5.10 24.39 -3.05
C ALA A 114 6.09 25.31 -3.79
N GLU A 115 6.50 24.94 -5.01
CA GLU A 115 7.35 25.76 -5.86
C GLU A 115 6.60 26.92 -6.54
N ASN A 116 5.27 26.80 -6.72
CA ASN A 116 4.45 27.75 -7.47
C ASN A 116 3.23 28.23 -6.65
N PRO A 117 3.42 28.84 -5.46
CA PRO A 117 2.31 29.22 -4.58
C PRO A 117 1.39 30.27 -5.21
N ASP A 118 1.93 31.18 -6.02
CA ASP A 118 1.16 32.24 -6.69
C ASP A 118 0.16 31.66 -7.71
N ALA A 119 0.55 30.62 -8.44
CA ALA A 119 -0.32 29.96 -9.41
C ALA A 119 -1.49 29.25 -8.70
N VAL A 120 -1.24 28.64 -7.55
CA VAL A 120 -2.30 28.04 -6.72
C VAL A 120 -3.24 29.13 -6.18
N ALA A 121 -2.68 30.25 -5.72
CA ALA A 121 -3.49 31.38 -5.25
C ALA A 121 -4.39 31.94 -6.35
N GLU A 122 -3.90 32.10 -7.58
CA GLU A 122 -4.69 32.57 -8.73
C GLU A 122 -5.87 31.63 -9.03
N ILE A 123 -5.67 30.31 -8.98
CA ILE A 123 -6.75 29.32 -9.13
C ILE A 123 -7.80 29.50 -8.03
N LEU A 124 -7.39 29.61 -6.76
CA LEU A 124 -8.30 29.80 -5.64
C LEU A 124 -9.05 31.14 -5.71
N GLU A 125 -8.37 32.21 -6.14
CA GLU A 125 -9.00 33.51 -6.38
C GLU A 125 -10.06 33.41 -7.48
N SER A 126 -9.79 32.68 -8.56
CA SER A 126 -10.79 32.41 -9.61
C SER A 126 -12.03 31.64 -9.09
N TRP A 127 -11.87 30.88 -8.00
CA TRP A 127 -12.98 30.22 -7.30
C TRP A 127 -13.70 31.14 -6.31
N GLY A 128 -13.27 32.40 -6.17
CA GLY A 128 -13.89 33.41 -5.34
C GLY A 128 -13.32 33.49 -3.91
N TYR A 129 -12.15 32.93 -3.63
CA TYR A 129 -11.54 33.02 -2.29
C TYR A 129 -11.28 34.47 -1.83
N GLU A 130 -11.19 35.43 -2.76
CA GLU A 130 -11.11 36.86 -2.43
C GLU A 130 -12.34 37.39 -1.67
N HIS A 131 -13.51 36.74 -1.82
CA HIS A 131 -14.75 37.13 -1.16
C HIS A 131 -14.92 36.53 0.24
N LEU A 132 -13.98 35.68 0.69
CA LEU A 132 -13.99 35.06 2.02
C LEU A 132 -13.18 35.83 3.07
N LYS A 133 -12.60 36.98 2.68
CA LYS A 133 -11.76 37.84 3.54
C LYS A 133 -12.59 38.74 4.45
#